data_AF-A0A257MJK7-F1
#
_entry.id   AF-A0A257MJK7-F1
#
_cell.length_a   1.000
_cell.length_b   1.000
_cell.length_c   1.000
_cell.angle_alpha   90.00
_cell.angle_beta   90.00
_cell.angle_gamma   90.00
#
_symmetry.space_group_name_H-M   'P 1'
#
loop_
_entity.id
_entity.type
_entity.pdbx_description
1 polymer ?
#
loop_
_entity_poly.entity_id
_entity_poly.type
_entity_poly.pdbx_seq_one_letter_code
_entity_poly.pdbx_strand_id
1 'polypeptide(L)' 'MREFIPIAKPIIGQEEINAVEEVLKSGMLAQGEAVKRFEDEFAAYLGVKNAIAVNNGTVALDLAVKALGL' A
#
# COMPACT_ATOMS: atom_id res chain seq x y z
N MET A 1 22.79 27.13 13.37
CA MET A 1 21.35 26.97 13.14
C MET A 1 20.91 25.70 13.82
N ARG A 2 19.78 25.70 14.53
CA ARG A 2 19.22 24.44 15.07
C ARG A 2 18.70 23.61 13.90
N GLU A 3 18.98 22.31 13.94
CA GLU A 3 18.51 21.36 12.94
C GLU A 3 16.97 21.30 12.94
N PHE A 4 16.36 21.24 11.77
CA PHE A 4 14.90 21.16 11.62
C PHE A 4 14.40 19.78 12.02
N ILE A 5 13.43 19.70 12.94
CA ILE A 5 12.81 18.45 13.39
C ILE A 5 11.42 18.33 12.74
N PRO A 6 11.23 17.42 11.77
CA PRO A 6 9.94 17.25 11.11
C PRO A 6 8.94 16.51 12.01
N ILE A 7 7.65 16.77 11.80
CA ILE A 7 6.55 16.05 12.49
C ILE A 7 6.50 14.58 12.05
N ALA A 8 6.81 14.29 10.78
CA ALA A 8 6.87 12.95 10.23
C ALA A 8 8.12 12.79 9.35
N LYS A 9 8.79 11.65 9.50
CA LYS A 9 9.94 11.26 8.68
C LYS A 9 9.79 9.78 8.33
N PRO A 10 9.20 9.44 7.17
CA PRO A 10 9.09 8.07 6.72
C PRO A 10 10.46 7.39 6.70
N ILE A 11 10.50 6.12 7.08
CA ILE A 11 11.69 5.28 6.97
C ILE A 11 11.63 4.66 5.58
N ILE A 12 12.55 5.06 4.71
CA ILE A 12 12.67 4.55 3.35
C ILE A 12 14.14 4.16 3.19
N GLY A 13 14.39 2.87 3.01
CA GLY A 13 15.70 2.27 2.81
C GLY A 13 15.87 1.70 1.40
N GLN A 14 16.87 0.83 1.25
CA GLN A 14 17.17 0.21 -0.04
C GLN A 14 16.07 -0.77 -0.47
N GLU A 15 15.37 -1.39 0.48
CA GLU A 15 14.30 -2.35 0.22
C GLU A 15 13.13 -1.70 -0.53
N GLU A 16 12.69 -0.53 -0.09
CA GLU A 16 11.63 0.23 -0.77
C GLU A 16 12.06 0.68 -2.18
N ILE A 17 13.32 1.10 -2.34
CA ILE A 17 13.87 1.51 -3.63
C ILE A 17 13.88 0.32 -4.61
N ASN A 18 14.35 -0.85 -4.16
CA ASN A 18 14.40 -2.05 -4.97
C ASN A 18 12.99 -2.49 -5.39
N ALA A 19 12.01 -2.45 -4.49
CA ALA A 19 10.63 -2.80 -4.80
C ALA A 19 10.03 -1.89 -5.89
N VAL A 20 10.33 -0.58 -5.85
CA VAL A 20 9.92 0.35 -6.91
C VAL A 20 10.64 0.03 -8.22
N GLU A 21 11.95 -0.23 -8.18
CA GLU A 21 12.74 -0.57 -9.37
C GLU A 21 12.22 -1.84 -10.07
N GLU A 22 11.85 -2.88 -9.30
CA GLU A 22 11.23 -4.10 -9.83
C GLU A 22 9.93 -3.79 -10.59
N VAL A 23 9.04 -2.99 -10.00
CA VAL A 23 7.79 -2.57 -10.66
C VAL A 23 8.08 -1.79 -11.94
N LEU A 24 9.02 -0.84 -11.91
CA LEU A 24 9.40 -0.07 -13.10
C LEU A 24 9.96 -0.96 -14.21
N LYS A 25 10.84 -1.91 -13.87
CA LYS A 25 11.43 -2.86 -14.83
C LYS A 25 10.41 -3.84 -15.39
N SER A 26 9.38 -4.21 -14.63
CA SER A 26 8.32 -5.10 -15.08
C SER A 26 7.45 -4.50 -16.19
N GLY A 27 7.40 -3.16 -16.30
CA GLY A 27 6.48 -2.42 -17.19
C GLY A 27 5.02 -2.43 -16.72
N MET A 28 4.68 -3.20 -15.68
CA MET A 28 3.33 -3.26 -15.10
C MET A 28 3.19 -2.26 -13.94
N LEU A 29 2.96 -0.99 -14.28
CA LEU A 29 2.92 0.11 -13.30
C LEU A 29 1.62 0.21 -12.51
N ALA A 30 0.53 -0.33 -13.06
CA ALA A 30 -0.81 -0.26 -12.47
C ALA A 30 -1.09 -1.48 -11.59
N GLN A 31 -2.37 -1.85 -11.47
CA GLN A 31 -2.77 -3.04 -10.72
C GLN A 31 -2.16 -4.30 -11.36
N GLY A 32 -1.25 -4.93 -10.62
CA GLY A 32 -0.47 -6.07 -11.08
C GLY A 32 0.00 -6.96 -9.92
N GLU A 33 1.04 -7.75 -10.17
CA GLU A 33 1.52 -8.78 -9.23
C GLU A 33 1.92 -8.20 -7.86
N ALA A 34 2.55 -7.02 -7.83
CA ALA A 34 2.91 -6.36 -6.58
C ALA A 34 1.69 -6.06 -5.69
N VAL A 35 0.57 -5.66 -6.30
CA VAL A 35 -0.70 -5.41 -5.57
C VAL A 35 -1.27 -6.73 -5.05
N LYS A 36 -1.30 -7.76 -5.90
CA LYS A 36 -1.81 -9.09 -5.50
C LYS A 36 -1.01 -9.69 -4.34
N ARG A 37 0.32 -9.60 -4.41
CA ARG A 37 1.22 -10.05 -3.34
C ARG A 37 0.93 -9.30 -2.04
N PHE A 38 0.78 -7.97 -2.11
CA PHE A 38 0.44 -7.17 -0.95
C PHE A 38 -0.91 -7.57 -0.34
N GLU A 39 -1.95 -7.78 -1.14
CA GLU A 39 -3.26 -8.24 -0.65
C GLU A 39 -3.17 -9.60 0.06
N ASP A 40 -2.41 -10.55 -0.51
CA ASP A 40 -2.25 -11.88 0.06
C ASP A 40 -1.47 -11.85 1.39
N GLU A 41 -0.35 -11.11 1.43
CA GLU A 41 0.45 -10.91 2.64
C GLU A 41 -0.34 -10.18 3.73
N PHE A 42 -1.13 -9.17 3.36
CA PHE A 42 -1.92 -8.39 4.31
C PHE A 42 -3.10 -9.19 4.87
N ALA A 43 -3.76 -10.01 4.04
CA ALA A 43 -4.80 -10.94 4.48
C ALA A 43 -4.23 -11.97 5.47
N ALA A 44 -3.05 -12.53 5.16
CA ALA A 44 -2.36 -13.46 6.04
C ALA A 44 -1.95 -12.80 7.36
N TYR A 45 -1.39 -11.59 7.32
CA TYR A 45 -0.99 -10.82 8.50
C TYR A 45 -2.18 -10.56 9.45
N LEU A 46 -3.34 -10.22 8.91
CA LEU A 46 -4.55 -9.96 9.69
C LEU A 46 -5.32 -11.23 10.07
N GLY A 47 -4.98 -12.40 9.52
CA GLY A 47 -5.72 -13.65 9.72
C GLY A 47 -7.12 -13.64 9.11
N VAL A 48 -7.33 -12.88 8.02
CA VAL A 48 -8.62 -12.79 7.32
C VAL A 48 -8.56 -13.50 5.98
N LYS A 49 -9.74 -13.88 5.45
CA LYS A 49 -9.81 -14.58 4.16
C LYS A 49 -9.43 -13.70 2.97
N ASN A 50 -9.79 -12.42 3.00
CA ASN A 50 -9.59 -11.49 1.89
C ASN A 50 -9.10 -10.14 2.41
N ALA A 51 -8.18 -9.51 1.66
CA ALA A 51 -7.85 -8.10 1.77
C ALA A 51 -7.89 -7.48 0.37
N ILE A 52 -8.26 -6.20 0.28
CA ILE A 52 -8.37 -5.47 -1.00
C ILE A 52 -7.58 -4.18 -0.86
N ALA A 53 -6.60 -3.99 -1.74
CA ALA A 53 -5.80 -2.78 -1.79
C ALA A 53 -6.55 -1.68 -2.56
N VAL A 54 -6.56 -0.48 -2.00
CA VAL A 54 -7.12 0.71 -2.63
C VAL A 54 -6.14 1.87 -2.50
N ASN A 55 -6.40 2.98 -3.20
CA ASN A 55 -5.51 4.13 -3.29
C ASN A 55 -5.22 4.84 -1.96
N ASN A 56 -6.16 4.86 -1.00
CA ASN A 56 -5.96 5.41 0.33
C ASN A 56 -7.06 4.99 1.32
N GLY A 57 -6.89 5.34 2.59
CA GLY A 57 -7.85 5.03 3.66
C GLY A 57 -9.22 5.68 3.49
N THR A 58 -9.32 6.87 2.88
CA THR A 58 -10.61 7.52 2.62
C THR A 58 -11.44 6.72 1.63
N VAL A 59 -10.83 6.24 0.54
CA VAL A 59 -11.52 5.38 -0.43
C VAL A 59 -11.84 4.01 0.15
N ALA A 60 -11.00 3.48 1.04
CA ALA A 60 -11.32 2.23 1.75
C ALA A 60 -12.64 2.37 2.54
N LEU A 61 -12.82 3.49 3.24
CA LEU A 61 -14.03 3.77 4.00
C LEU A 61 -15.23 4.05 3.09
N ASP A 62 -15.05 4.88 2.07
CA ASP A 62 -16.11 5.18 1.08
C ASP A 62 -16.61 3.89 0.40
N LEU A 63 -15.70 3.01 -0.02
CA LEU A 63 -16.05 1.72 -0.60
C LEU A 63 -16.78 0.82 0.41
N ALA A 64 -16.33 0.77 1.67
CA ALA A 64 -16.96 -0.04 2.70
C ALA A 64 -18.39 0.40 2.99
N VAL A 65 -18.62 1.72 3.10
CA VAL A 65 -19.95 2.31 3.32
C VAL A 65 -20.87 2.02 2.13
N LYS A 66 -20.39 2.24 0.90
CA LYS A 66 -21.13 1.92 -0.33
C LYS A 66 -21.48 0.44 -0.45
N ALA A 67 -20.55 -0.45 -0.08
CA ALA A 67 -20.79 -1.90 -0.11
C ALA A 67 -21.87 -2.34 0.90
N LEU A 68 -22.07 -1.58 1.97
CA LEU A 68 -23.16 -1.77 2.94
C LEU A 68 -24.49 -1.11 2.50
N GLY A 69 -24.50 -0.36 1.39
CA GLY A 69 -25.67 0.37 0.89
C GLY A 69 -26.02 1.61 1.71
N LEU A 70 -25.04 2.19 2.40
CA LEU A 70 -25.18 3.40 3.22
C LEU A 70 -24.77 4.66 2.46
#